data_AF-A0A8T5BF42-F1
#
_entry.id   AF-A0A8T5BF42-F1
#
_cell.length_a   1.000
_cell.length_b   1.000
_cell.length_c   1.000
_cell.angle_alpha   90.00
_cell.angle_beta   90.00
_cell.angle_gamma   90.00
#
_symmetry.space_group_name_H-M   'P 1'
#
loop_
_entity.id
_entity.type
_entity.pdbx_description
1 polymer ?
#
loop_
_entity_poly.entity_id
_entity_poly.type
_entity_poly.pdbx_seq_one_letter_code
_entity_poly.pdbx_strand_id
1 'polypeptide(L)'
;MRENDHLELREAERVEVISLMDNSIDLLSTSPREEVKCFRDWAKRVFRYPIAEHGFSMLVRVFDGDEVHSVLFDAGGSPQGAVINARRMGINLTEVECIVLSHGHYDHFIGLPACILVSLRKNS
;
A
#
# COMPACT_ATOMS: atom_id res chain seq x y z
N MET A 1 -28.74 -19.88 -7.06
CA MET A 1 -27.85 -19.58 -5.92
C MET A 1 -26.83 -20.70 -5.92
N ARG A 2 -25.59 -20.47 -6.37
CA ARG A 2 -24.60 -21.54 -6.42
C ARG A 2 -24.11 -21.78 -4.99
N GLU A 3 -24.27 -23.03 -4.55
CA GLU A 3 -23.77 -23.58 -3.28
C GLU A 3 -22.26 -23.39 -3.16
N ASN A 4 -21.82 -23.24 -1.90
CA ASN A 4 -20.45 -23.16 -1.40
C ASN A 4 -19.39 -23.80 -2.30
N ASP A 5 -18.78 -23.00 -3.19
CA ASP A 5 -17.40 -23.27 -3.60
C ASP A 5 -16.55 -23.12 -2.34
N HIS A 6 -16.06 -24.24 -1.81
CA HIS A 6 -15.04 -24.22 -0.77
C HIS A 6 -13.79 -23.58 -1.38
N LEU A 7 -13.59 -22.28 -1.11
CA LEU A 7 -12.35 -21.59 -1.44
C LEU A 7 -11.22 -22.28 -0.66
N GLU A 8 -10.44 -23.11 -1.35
CA GLU A 8 -9.19 -23.63 -0.80
C GLU A 8 -8.19 -22.46 -0.70
N LEU A 9 -8.07 -21.92 0.51
CA LEU A 9 -7.08 -20.88 0.81
C LEU A 9 -5.70 -21.52 0.88
N ARG A 10 -4.77 -20.97 0.10
CA ARG A 10 -3.35 -21.30 0.20
C ARG A 10 -2.72 -20.50 1.33
N GLU A 11 -1.77 -21.11 2.03
CA GLU A 11 -0.96 -20.41 3.02
C GLU A 11 0.02 -19.47 2.30
N ALA A 12 0.13 -18.23 2.79
CA ALA A 12 1.09 -17.27 2.27
C ALA A 12 2.47 -17.50 2.90
N GLU A 13 3.52 -17.55 2.08
CA GLU A 13 4.90 -17.67 2.57
C GLU A 13 5.34 -16.40 3.30
N ARG A 14 4.97 -15.23 2.75
CA ARG A 14 5.28 -13.93 3.34
C ARG A 14 4.19 -12.92 3.02
N VAL A 15 3.96 -11.99 3.95
CA VAL A 15 3.12 -10.81 3.73
C VAL A 15 3.93 -9.56 4.05
N GLU A 16 3.95 -8.60 3.13
CA GLU A 16 4.44 -7.25 3.37
C GLU A 16 3.25 -6.30 3.49
N VAL A 17 3.25 -5.49 4.55
CA VAL A 17 2.26 -4.43 4.75
C VAL A 17 2.99 -3.09 4.81
N ILE A 18 2.67 -2.21 3.87
CA ILE A 18 3.37 -0.94 3.71
C ILE A 18 2.37 0.19 3.86
N SER A 19 2.56 1.02 4.88
CA SER A 19 1.74 2.24 5.05
C SER A 19 2.14 3.28 4.00
N LEU A 20 1.20 3.60 3.12
CA LEU A 20 1.33 4.67 2.11
C LEU A 20 0.71 5.97 2.61
N MET A 21 -0.27 5.93 3.50
CA MET A 21 -0.81 7.10 4.17
C MET A 21 -1.30 6.72 5.56
N ASP A 22 -0.93 7.55 6.53
CA ASP A 22 -1.37 7.50 7.92
C ASP A 22 -1.30 8.94 8.48
N ASN A 23 -1.90 9.13 9.65
CA ASN A 23 -1.90 10.39 10.39
C ASN A 23 -0.50 10.79 10.88
N SER A 24 0.45 9.85 10.86
CA SER A 24 1.81 10.04 11.33
C SER A 24 2.83 9.33 10.44
N ILE A 25 4.09 9.78 10.50
CA ILE A 25 5.21 9.10 9.85
C ILE A 25 6.20 8.69 10.91
N ASP A 26 6.62 7.43 10.85
CA ASP A 26 7.71 6.92 11.65
C ASP A 26 9.06 7.13 10.94
N LEU A 27 9.84 8.10 11.43
CA LEU A 27 11.17 8.43 10.91
C LEU A 27 12.32 7.95 11.81
N LEU A 28 12.03 7.65 13.07
CA LEU A 28 13.05 7.52 14.12
C LEU A 28 12.86 6.30 15.01
N SER A 29 11.81 5.50 14.82
CA SER A 29 11.66 4.26 15.58
C SER A 29 12.85 3.36 15.36
N THR A 30 13.43 2.92 16.46
CA THR A 30 14.52 1.95 16.51
C THR A 30 13.94 0.61 16.89
N SER A 31 13.16 0.02 15.99
CA SER A 31 12.77 -1.37 16.15
C SER A 31 13.99 -2.26 15.91
N PRO A 32 14.33 -3.19 16.82
CA PRO A 32 15.41 -4.15 16.58
C PRO A 32 15.00 -5.30 15.64
N ARG A 33 13.73 -5.34 15.22
CA ARG A 33 13.16 -6.40 14.36
C ARG A 33 13.42 -6.09 12.89
N GLU A 34 13.98 -7.04 12.15
CA GLU A 34 14.28 -6.87 10.71
C GLU A 34 13.00 -6.73 9.87
N GLU A 35 11.91 -7.31 10.34
CA GLU A 35 10.59 -7.33 9.70
C GLU A 35 9.89 -5.97 9.76
N VAL A 36 10.36 -5.06 10.63
CA VAL A 36 9.76 -3.74 10.84
C VAL A 36 10.77 -2.67 10.48
N LYS A 37 10.54 -1.98 9.37
CA LYS A 37 11.43 -0.93 8.87
C LYS A 37 10.72 0.42 8.94
N CYS A 38 11.35 1.41 9.56
CA CYS A 38 10.90 2.79 9.43
C CYS A 38 11.28 3.33 8.03
N PHE A 39 10.72 4.48 7.65
CA PHE A 39 11.02 5.08 6.35
C PHE A 39 12.52 5.32 6.14
N ARG A 40 13.25 5.67 7.20
CA ARG A 40 14.69 5.98 7.14
C ARG A 40 15.53 4.73 6.82
N ASP A 41 15.17 3.59 7.39
CA ASP A 41 15.85 2.31 7.18
C ASP A 41 15.59 1.77 5.76
N TRP A 42 14.38 1.99 5.25
CA TRP A 42 14.03 1.67 3.87
C TRP A 42 14.77 2.56 2.87
N ALA A 43 14.55 3.87 2.96
CA ALA A 43 14.85 4.76 1.85
C ALA A 43 16.35 4.99 1.66
N LYS A 44 17.19 4.79 2.68
CA LYS A 44 18.67 4.96 2.75
C LYS A 44 19.26 6.30 2.26
N ARG A 45 18.61 7.02 1.32
CA ARG A 45 18.87 8.36 0.80
C ARG A 45 17.54 9.08 0.67
N VAL A 46 17.30 10.08 1.52
CA VAL A 46 16.03 10.82 1.54
C VAL A 46 16.18 12.13 0.77
N PHE A 47 15.45 12.27 -0.34
CA PHE A 47 15.30 13.57 -1.02
C PHE A 47 14.04 14.31 -0.57
N ARG A 48 12.97 13.58 -0.21
CA ARG A 48 11.72 14.11 0.37
C ARG A 48 11.08 13.07 1.28
N TYR A 49 10.71 13.45 2.51
CA TYR A 49 9.96 12.60 3.43
C TYR A 49 8.55 12.29 2.90
N PRO A 50 7.89 11.21 3.31
CA PRO A 50 6.47 10.99 3.04
C PRO A 50 5.60 12.12 3.60
N ILE A 51 4.35 12.18 3.17
CA ILE A 51 3.31 13.05 3.71
C ILE A 51 2.53 12.25 4.77
N ALA A 52 2.23 12.87 5.91
CA ALA A 52 1.28 12.37 6.88
C ALA A 52 0.04 13.27 6.84
N GLU A 53 -1.14 12.68 6.80
CA GLU A 53 -2.39 13.43 6.76
C GLU A 53 -3.53 12.61 7.37
N HIS A 54 -4.65 13.27 7.66
CA HIS A 54 -5.86 12.55 8.08
C HIS A 54 -6.38 11.66 6.94
N GLY A 55 -6.11 10.37 7.05
CA GLY A 55 -6.54 9.35 6.10
C GLY A 55 -5.66 8.11 6.13
N PHE A 56 -6.09 7.10 5.38
CA PHE A 56 -5.48 5.78 5.44
C PHE A 56 -5.25 5.21 4.05
N SER A 57 -4.08 4.60 3.85
CA SER A 57 -3.82 3.77 2.67
C SER A 57 -2.66 2.82 2.96
N MET A 58 -2.83 1.55 2.64
CA MET A 58 -1.80 0.53 2.76
C MET A 58 -1.66 -0.26 1.47
N LEU A 59 -0.43 -0.57 1.10
CA LEU A 59 -0.14 -1.59 0.11
C LEU A 59 0.14 -2.91 0.84
N VAL A 60 -0.67 -3.92 0.54
CA VAL A 60 -0.48 -5.29 1.02
C VAL A 60 0.06 -6.14 -0.12
N ARG A 61 1.16 -6.83 0.11
CA ARG A 61 1.73 -7.79 -0.85
C ARG A 61 1.79 -9.16 -0.21
N VAL A 62 1.34 -10.17 -0.95
CA VAL A 62 1.31 -11.56 -0.53
C VAL A 62 2.21 -12.34 -1.46
N PHE A 63 3.16 -13.07 -0.89
CA PHE A 63 4.14 -13.87 -1.61
C PHE A 63 3.81 -15.36 -1.43
N ASP A 64 3.77 -16.09 -2.53
CA ASP A 64 3.62 -17.56 -2.61
C ASP A 64 4.65 -18.08 -3.64
N GLY A 65 5.84 -18.45 -3.17
CA GLY A 65 6.97 -18.78 -4.04
C GLY A 65 7.38 -17.60 -4.93
N ASP A 66 7.30 -17.79 -6.25
CA ASP A 66 7.62 -16.76 -7.25
C ASP A 66 6.43 -15.83 -7.58
N GLU A 67 5.22 -16.16 -7.09
CA GLU A 67 4.02 -15.35 -7.31
C GLU A 67 3.91 -14.25 -6.25
N VAL A 68 3.59 -13.03 -6.71
CA VAL A 68 3.33 -11.88 -5.84
C VAL A 68 1.98 -11.29 -6.19
N HIS A 69 1.06 -11.34 -5.24
CA HIS A 69 -0.23 -10.68 -5.33
C HIS A 69 -0.21 -9.38 -4.55
N SER A 70 -0.88 -8.35 -5.06
CA SER A 70 -0.88 -7.05 -4.38
C SER A 70 -2.22 -6.32 -4.40
N VAL A 71 -2.58 -5.83 -3.22
CA VAL A 71 -3.83 -5.15 -2.93
C VAL A 71 -3.53 -3.79 -2.34
N LEU A 72 -4.15 -2.76 -2.88
CA LEU A 72 -4.19 -1.44 -2.25
C LEU A 72 -5.43 -1.36 -1.37
N PHE A 73 -5.25 -1.18 -0.07
CA PHE A 73 -6.31 -1.04 0.90
C PHE A 73 -6.46 0.45 1.26
N ASP A 74 -7.60 1.04 0.92
CA ASP A 74 -7.88 2.49 0.95
C ASP A 74 -6.89 3.34 0.13
N ALA A 75 -7.24 4.61 -0.08
CA ALA A 75 -6.55 5.53 -0.99
C ALA A 75 -6.25 6.91 -0.38
N GLY A 76 -6.47 7.09 0.93
CA GLY A 76 -6.18 8.34 1.65
C GLY A 76 -7.17 9.48 1.39
N GLY A 77 -6.97 10.57 2.14
CA GLY A 77 -7.87 11.73 2.16
C GLY A 77 -7.51 12.87 1.22
N SER A 78 -6.30 12.87 0.64
CA SER A 78 -5.91 13.82 -0.40
C SER A 78 -5.96 13.19 -1.80
N PRO A 79 -6.22 13.98 -2.86
CA PRO A 79 -6.31 13.45 -4.22
C PRO A 79 -5.05 12.76 -4.74
N GLN A 80 -3.87 13.00 -4.15
CA GLN A 80 -2.59 12.46 -4.64
C GLN A 80 -1.68 11.91 -3.54
N GLY A 81 -2.05 11.99 -2.26
CA GLY A 81 -1.16 11.69 -1.14
C GLY A 81 -0.53 10.30 -1.21
N ALA A 82 -1.36 9.26 -1.34
CA ALA A 82 -0.90 7.88 -1.44
C ALA A 82 0.04 7.66 -2.65
N VAL A 83 -0.29 8.22 -3.82
CA VAL A 83 0.54 8.13 -5.04
C VAL A 83 1.88 8.85 -4.86
N ILE A 84 1.87 10.02 -4.25
CA ILE A 84 3.09 10.80 -3.96
C ILE A 84 3.99 10.01 -3.00
N ASN A 85 3.42 9.44 -1.95
CA ASN A 85 4.17 8.65 -0.98
C ASN A 85 4.74 7.38 -1.61
N ALA A 86 3.95 6.64 -2.39
CA ALA A 86 4.46 5.50 -3.14
C ALA A 86 5.67 5.86 -4.01
N ARG A 87 5.61 6.98 -4.76
CA ARG A 87 6.77 7.48 -5.53
C ARG A 87 7.97 7.83 -4.65
N ARG A 88 7.76 8.51 -3.53
CA ARG A 88 8.85 8.88 -2.59
C ARG A 88 9.50 7.65 -1.95
N MET A 89 8.75 6.56 -1.81
CA MET A 89 9.20 5.28 -1.27
C MET A 89 9.75 4.33 -2.35
N GLY A 90 9.73 4.73 -3.63
CA GLY A 90 10.16 3.89 -4.75
C GLY A 90 9.22 2.70 -5.04
N ILE A 91 7.96 2.80 -4.63
CA ILE A 91 6.94 1.77 -4.80
C ILE A 91 6.23 1.94 -6.13
N ASN A 92 6.14 0.84 -6.88
CA ASN A 92 5.42 0.78 -8.14
C ASN A 92 3.96 0.37 -7.94
N LEU A 93 3.02 1.32 -8.11
CA LEU A 93 1.58 1.02 -7.97
C LEU A 93 0.97 0.38 -9.23
N THR A 94 1.72 0.16 -10.31
CA THR A 94 1.23 -0.55 -11.51
C THR A 94 1.11 -2.07 -11.30
N GLU A 95 1.71 -2.57 -10.22
CA GLU A 95 1.62 -3.96 -9.78
C GLU A 95 0.34 -4.27 -9.00
N VAL A 96 -0.41 -3.24 -8.56
CA VAL A 96 -1.67 -3.40 -7.82
C VAL A 96 -2.71 -4.10 -8.68
N GLU A 97 -3.22 -5.22 -8.18
CA GLU A 97 -4.22 -6.06 -8.85
C GLU A 97 -5.64 -5.70 -8.43
N CYS A 98 -5.81 -5.29 -7.17
CA CYS A 98 -7.09 -4.97 -6.57
C CYS A 98 -6.99 -3.75 -5.65
N ILE A 99 -8.07 -2.96 -5.60
CA ILE A 99 -8.24 -1.90 -4.61
C ILE A 99 -9.45 -2.24 -3.75
N VAL A 100 -9.25 -2.27 -2.44
CA VAL A 100 -10.30 -2.50 -1.45
C VAL A 100 -10.54 -1.20 -0.69
N LEU A 101 -11.80 -0.78 -0.59
CA LEU A 101 -12.20 0.32 0.29
C LEU A 101 -12.78 -0.27 1.58
N SER A 102 -12.27 0.17 2.73
CA SER A 102 -12.76 -0.25 4.04
C SER A 102 -14.18 0.24 4.30
N HIS A 103 -14.45 1.50 3.96
CA HIS A 103 -15.76 2.15 4.09
C HIS A 103 -15.83 3.46 3.28
N GLY A 104 -16.99 4.11 3.28
CA GLY A 104 -17.31 5.27 2.44
C GLY A 104 -17.01 6.65 3.04
N HIS A 105 -15.97 6.81 3.86
CA HIS A 105 -15.55 8.14 4.35
C HIS A 105 -14.44 8.74 3.49
N TYR A 106 -14.45 10.08 3.39
CA TYR A 106 -13.63 10.83 2.44
C TYR A 106 -12.13 10.59 2.60
N ASP A 107 -11.68 10.38 3.83
CA ASP A 107 -10.30 10.15 4.23
C ASP A 107 -9.75 8.77 3.81
N HIS A 108 -10.61 7.94 3.23
CA HIS A 108 -10.28 6.61 2.71
C HIS A 108 -10.38 6.50 1.19
N PHE A 109 -11.21 7.31 0.51
CA PHE A 109 -11.47 7.15 -0.93
C PHE A 109 -11.12 8.35 -1.81
N ILE A 110 -10.83 9.54 -1.27
CA ILE A 110 -10.59 10.73 -2.12
C ILE A 110 -9.44 10.49 -3.10
N GLY A 111 -8.36 9.80 -2.70
CA GLY A 111 -7.22 9.50 -3.58
C GLY A 111 -7.47 8.42 -4.63
N LEU A 112 -8.62 7.73 -4.58
CA LEU A 112 -8.92 6.56 -5.42
C LEU A 112 -8.73 6.81 -6.93
N PRO A 113 -9.20 7.94 -7.51
CA PRO A 113 -9.01 8.19 -8.95
C PRO A 113 -7.53 8.23 -9.36
N ALA A 114 -6.67 8.83 -8.54
CA ALA A 114 -5.24 8.90 -8.84
C ALA A 114 -4.57 7.52 -8.72
N CYS A 115 -4.94 6.73 -7.71
CA CYS A 115 -4.49 5.35 -7.57
C CYS A 115 -4.88 4.50 -8.79
N ILE A 116 -6.15 4.54 -9.22
CA ILE A 116 -6.61 3.84 -10.43
C ILE A 116 -5.83 4.28 -11.66
N LEU A 117 -5.68 5.59 -11.87
CA LEU A 117 -4.96 6.12 -13.03
C LEU A 117 -3.50 5.67 -13.09
N VAL A 118 -2.84 5.51 -11.94
CA VAL A 118 -1.48 5.00 -11.90
C VAL A 118 -1.47 3.48 -12.09
N SER A 119 -2.34 2.73 -11.41
CA SER A 119 -2.38 1.27 -11.48
C SER A 119 -2.72 0.74 -12.88
N LEU A 120 -3.49 1.49 -13.68
CA LEU A 120 -3.79 1.12 -15.07
C LEU A 120 -2.64 1.36 -16.06
N ARG A 121 -1.59 2.09 -15.69
CA ARG A 121 -0.42 2.34 -16.55
C ARG A 121 0.52 1.13 -16.52
N LYS A 122 0.10 -0.01 -17.07
CA LYS A 122 1.03 -1.13 -17.30
C LYS A 122 2.05 -0.69 -18.35
N ASN A 123 3.35 -0.83 -18.05
CA ASN A 123 4.43 -0.48 -18.96
C ASN A 123 4.20 -1.17 -20.32
N SER A 124 4.09 -0.36 -21.37
CA SER A 124 4.13 -0.80 -22.78
C SER A 124 5.56 -1.02 -23.24
#